data_AF-A0A2V5MXH8-F1
#
_entry.id   AF-A0A2V5MXH8-F1
#
_cell.length_a   1.000
_cell.length_b   1.000
_cell.length_c   1.000
_cell.angle_alpha   90.00
_cell.angle_beta   90.00
_cell.angle_gamma   90.00
#
_symmetry.space_group_name_H-M   'P 1'
#
loop_
_entity.id
_entity.type
_entity.pdbx_description
1 polymer ?
#
loop_
_entity_poly.entity_id
_entity_poly.type
_entity_poly.pdbx_seq_one_letter_code
_entity_poly.pdbx_strand_id
1 'polypeptide(L)'
;MPKNQIQTMRNKSVSLKPFVLVLSSGAVALAIAVHAAEKDKKTKVDVSKLPPASSKQGVTYANDIKAIFDKSCIKCHGPEKPKAKLRLDSLAGALKGSENGKVIEPGKSADSILVHNVAHAGDEDDWMPPPDNKAKIPPLTPAQIGLIRAWIDQGAK
;
A
#
# COMPACT_ATOMS: atom_id res chain seq x y z
N MET A 1 12.43 -55.89 -4.90
CA MET A 1 13.18 -56.59 -3.83
C MET A 1 14.48 -55.82 -3.61
N PRO A 2 15.00 -55.61 -2.38
CA PRO A 2 14.56 -56.11 -1.07
C PRO A 2 14.01 -55.01 -0.12
N LYS A 3 13.21 -55.49 0.84
CA LYS A 3 12.72 -54.82 2.05
C LYS A 3 13.76 -55.00 3.17
N ASN A 4 13.90 -54.04 4.09
CA ASN A 4 14.39 -54.27 5.48
C ASN A 4 14.40 -52.94 6.26
N GLN A 5 14.09 -52.79 7.55
CA GLN A 5 13.38 -53.54 8.60
C GLN A 5 12.92 -52.48 9.60
N ILE A 6 11.70 -52.66 10.11
CA ILE A 6 11.14 -51.92 11.24
C ILE A 6 11.62 -52.64 12.50
N GLN A 7 12.31 -51.95 13.41
CA GLN A 7 12.58 -52.46 14.75
C GLN A 7 11.61 -51.83 15.76
N THR A 8 10.68 -52.67 16.20
CA THR A 8 9.81 -52.55 17.35
C THR A 8 10.55 -52.81 18.66
N MET A 9 10.36 -51.98 19.68
CA MET A 9 10.55 -52.31 21.11
C MET A 9 9.49 -51.53 21.91
N ARG A 10 8.33 -52.12 22.25
CA ARG A 10 7.99 -52.79 23.53
C ARG A 10 8.30 -52.00 24.81
N ASN A 11 7.28 -51.26 25.25
CA ASN A 11 6.59 -51.31 26.54
C ASN A 11 7.37 -51.62 27.83
N LYS A 12 7.32 -50.68 28.79
CA LYS A 12 7.24 -50.99 30.22
C LYS A 12 6.31 -50.00 30.93
N SER A 13 5.15 -50.51 31.33
CA SER A 13 4.26 -49.91 32.33
C SER A 13 4.82 -50.20 33.74
N VAL A 14 4.95 -49.19 34.59
CA VAL A 14 5.12 -49.32 36.05
C VAL A 14 4.44 -48.08 36.67
N SER A 15 3.20 -48.25 37.14
CA SER A 15 2.80 -48.43 38.55
C SER A 15 2.91 -47.16 39.42
N LEU A 16 1.73 -46.63 39.71
CA LEU A 16 1.37 -45.50 40.57
C LEU A 16 1.61 -45.80 42.06
N LYS A 17 2.09 -44.84 42.86
CA LYS A 17 1.76 -44.66 44.29
C LYS A 17 1.89 -43.17 44.73
N PRO A 18 1.20 -42.74 45.80
CA PRO A 18 0.73 -41.36 45.94
C PRO A 18 1.43 -40.52 47.03
N PHE A 19 1.19 -39.20 46.96
CA PHE A 19 1.08 -38.22 48.05
C PHE A 19 2.28 -38.04 49.00
N VAL A 20 2.99 -36.90 48.87
CA VAL A 20 3.27 -35.99 50.00
C VAL A 20 3.26 -34.54 49.50
N LEU A 21 2.41 -33.75 50.14
CA LEU A 21 2.24 -32.31 50.02
C LEU A 21 3.34 -31.58 50.81
N VAL A 22 4.11 -30.71 50.19
CA VAL A 22 4.88 -29.66 50.88
C VAL A 22 4.76 -28.36 50.11
N LEU A 23 4.16 -27.37 50.77
CA LEU A 23 4.10 -25.96 50.38
C LEU A 23 5.50 -25.35 50.43
N SER A 24 5.88 -24.56 49.43
CA SER A 24 6.59 -23.28 49.63
C SER A 24 6.86 -22.56 48.30
N SER A 25 6.24 -21.39 48.18
CA SER A 25 6.81 -20.15 47.62
C SER A 25 7.41 -20.13 46.21
N GLY A 26 6.59 -19.64 45.27
CA GLY A 26 6.90 -18.38 44.58
C GLY A 26 8.00 -18.36 43.52
N ALA A 27 7.59 -18.39 42.25
CA ALA A 27 8.11 -17.49 41.22
C ALA A 27 7.07 -17.38 40.08
N VAL A 28 6.40 -16.23 39.99
CA VAL A 28 5.54 -15.86 38.87
C VAL A 28 6.43 -15.55 37.69
N ALA A 29 6.52 -16.46 36.71
CA ALA A 29 7.04 -16.14 35.39
C ALA A 29 5.85 -15.78 34.50
N LEU A 30 5.45 -14.51 34.54
CA LEU A 30 4.50 -13.93 33.61
C LEU A 30 5.18 -13.85 32.23
N ALA A 31 4.96 -14.84 31.38
CA ALA A 31 5.32 -14.76 29.98
C ALA A 31 4.44 -13.69 29.31
N ILE A 32 4.97 -12.47 29.23
CA ILE A 32 4.34 -11.33 28.57
C ILE A 32 4.17 -11.68 27.10
N ALA A 33 2.93 -11.59 26.63
CA ALA A 33 2.55 -11.74 25.24
C ALA A 33 3.39 -10.84 24.33
N VAL A 34 4.05 -11.45 23.35
CA VAL A 34 4.70 -10.75 22.24
C VAL A 34 3.60 -10.14 21.38
N HIS A 35 3.18 -8.92 21.70
CA HIS A 35 2.43 -8.10 20.77
C HIS A 35 3.43 -7.61 19.72
N ALA A 36 3.41 -8.24 18.55
CA ALA A 36 3.94 -7.65 17.34
C ALA A 36 3.13 -6.39 17.04
N ALA A 37 3.58 -5.26 17.60
CA ALA A 37 3.15 -3.94 17.20
C ALA A 37 3.90 -3.59 15.91
N GLU A 38 3.42 -4.08 14.77
CA GLU A 38 3.73 -3.46 13.48
C GLU A 38 2.80 -2.26 13.30
N LYS A 39 3.13 -1.18 13.98
CA LYS A 39 2.67 0.16 13.62
C LYS A 39 3.90 1.05 13.48
N ASP A 40 3.75 2.06 12.64
CA ASP A 40 4.64 3.24 12.54
C ASP A 40 5.71 3.23 11.45
N LYS A 41 5.24 3.22 10.19
CA LYS A 41 5.76 4.11 9.13
C LYS A 41 4.64 4.91 8.45
N LYS A 42 3.57 5.26 9.20
CA LYS A 42 2.42 6.01 8.68
C LYS A 42 2.40 7.42 9.27
N THR A 43 3.41 8.23 8.98
CA THR A 43 3.44 9.62 9.44
C THR A 43 4.22 10.51 8.48
N LYS A 44 3.62 10.85 7.33
CA LYS A 44 4.04 11.98 6.48
C LYS A 44 3.05 12.40 5.41
N VAL A 45 1.78 11.98 5.49
CA VAL A 45 0.74 12.43 4.55
C VAL A 45 -0.41 13.03 5.34
N ASP A 46 -0.68 14.30 5.11
CA ASP A 46 -1.78 15.04 5.71
C ASP A 46 -2.99 15.02 4.79
N VAL A 47 -3.81 13.96 4.93
CA VAL A 47 -5.01 13.75 4.11
C VAL A 47 -6.06 14.87 4.24
N SER A 48 -5.98 15.70 5.29
CA SER A 48 -6.89 16.83 5.48
C SER A 48 -6.65 17.97 4.48
N LYS A 49 -5.47 18.02 3.87
CA LYS A 49 -5.11 19.02 2.84
C LYS A 49 -5.56 18.65 1.44
N LEU A 50 -6.08 17.45 1.24
CA LEU A 50 -6.49 16.99 -0.08
C LEU A 50 -7.72 17.79 -0.55
N PRO A 51 -7.73 18.31 -1.79
CA PRO A 51 -8.93 18.89 -2.38
C PRO A 51 -10.10 17.89 -2.34
N PRO A 52 -11.35 18.35 -2.16
CA PRO A 52 -12.48 17.44 -2.20
C PRO A 52 -12.56 16.73 -3.56
N ALA A 53 -13.02 15.47 -3.55
CA ALA A 53 -13.33 14.78 -4.79
C ALA A 53 -14.45 15.53 -5.54
N SER A 54 -14.38 15.57 -6.87
CA SER A 54 -15.45 16.12 -7.69
C SER A 54 -16.75 15.33 -7.47
N SER A 55 -17.89 16.03 -7.48
CA SER A 55 -19.22 15.41 -7.40
C SER A 55 -19.67 14.77 -8.71
N LYS A 56 -18.90 14.90 -9.80
CA LYS A 56 -19.22 14.32 -11.10
C LYS A 56 -19.32 12.80 -11.00
N GLN A 57 -20.41 12.24 -11.53
CA GLN A 57 -20.64 10.79 -11.62
C GLN A 57 -20.26 10.27 -13.01
N GLY A 58 -19.94 8.98 -13.10
CA GLY A 58 -19.56 8.33 -14.35
C GLY A 58 -18.22 8.85 -14.91
N VAL A 59 -17.29 9.23 -14.03
CA VAL A 59 -15.97 9.70 -14.43
C VAL A 59 -15.17 8.51 -14.98
N THR A 60 -14.61 8.66 -16.18
CA THR A 60 -13.87 7.58 -16.86
C THR A 60 -12.46 8.00 -17.21
N TYR A 61 -11.55 7.03 -17.28
CA TYR A 61 -10.19 7.28 -17.71
C TYR A 61 -10.15 7.95 -19.09
N ALA A 62 -10.86 7.38 -20.06
CA ALA A 62 -10.80 7.80 -21.45
C ALA A 62 -11.29 9.25 -21.67
N ASN A 63 -12.41 9.64 -21.04
CA ASN A 63 -13.04 10.92 -21.33
C ASN A 63 -12.57 12.05 -20.40
N ASP A 64 -12.17 11.73 -19.17
CA ASP A 64 -11.97 12.74 -18.12
C ASP A 64 -10.53 12.84 -17.65
N ILE A 65 -9.84 11.70 -17.51
CA ILE A 65 -8.52 11.64 -16.86
C ILE A 65 -7.39 11.64 -17.86
N LYS A 66 -7.57 10.99 -19.01
CA LYS A 66 -6.52 10.82 -20.02
C LYS A 66 -5.95 12.17 -20.46
N ALA A 67 -6.80 13.17 -20.71
CA ALA A 67 -6.34 14.51 -21.10
C ALA A 67 -5.48 15.19 -20.02
N ILE A 68 -5.78 14.96 -18.73
CA ILE A 68 -4.95 15.47 -17.63
C ILE A 68 -3.61 14.75 -17.62
N PHE A 69 -3.60 13.42 -17.73
CA PHE A 69 -2.37 12.64 -17.70
C PHE A 69 -1.49 12.88 -18.93
N ASP A 70 -2.08 13.02 -20.11
CA ASP A 70 -1.38 13.35 -21.35
C ASP A 70 -0.61 14.67 -21.21
N LYS A 71 -1.26 15.69 -20.64
CA LYS A 71 -0.67 17.02 -20.47
C LYS A 71 0.37 17.09 -19.35
N SER A 72 0.12 16.39 -18.24
CA SER A 72 0.87 16.62 -16.99
C SER A 72 1.77 15.48 -16.55
N CYS A 73 1.64 14.28 -17.12
CA CYS A 73 2.29 13.07 -16.58
C CYS A 73 3.18 12.34 -17.59
N ILE A 74 2.73 12.18 -18.83
CA ILE A 74 3.38 11.30 -19.83
C ILE A 74 4.80 11.72 -20.16
N LYS A 75 5.15 13.01 -20.03
CA LYS A 75 6.52 13.46 -20.30
C LYS A 75 7.58 12.76 -19.44
N CYS A 76 7.21 12.28 -18.24
CA CYS A 76 8.11 11.54 -17.35
C CYS A 76 7.63 10.10 -17.05
N HIS A 77 6.33 9.83 -17.18
CA HIS A 77 5.69 8.55 -16.89
C HIS A 77 5.00 7.95 -18.13
N GLY A 78 5.54 8.24 -19.31
CA GLY A 78 5.08 7.75 -20.60
C GLY A 78 5.75 6.45 -21.04
N PRO A 79 5.56 6.04 -22.31
CA PRO A 79 6.16 4.82 -22.84
C PRO A 79 7.69 4.85 -22.91
N GLU A 80 8.27 6.04 -23.11
CA GLU A 80 9.71 6.21 -23.27
C GLU A 80 10.41 6.42 -21.92
N LYS A 81 11.02 5.36 -21.39
CA LYS A 81 11.79 5.37 -20.13
C LYS A 81 11.01 5.98 -18.95
N PRO A 82 9.86 5.38 -18.57
CA PRO A 82 9.06 5.87 -17.45
C PRO A 82 9.86 5.91 -16.14
N LYS A 83 9.86 7.07 -15.47
CA LYS A 83 10.39 7.19 -14.10
C LYS A 83 9.67 6.23 -13.16
N ALA A 84 10.42 5.60 -12.26
CA ALA A 84 9.95 4.56 -11.34
C ALA A 84 9.20 3.38 -12.03
N LYS A 85 9.44 3.18 -13.33
CA LYS A 85 8.67 2.26 -14.19
C LYS A 85 7.15 2.48 -14.19
N LEU A 86 6.68 3.65 -13.72
CA LEU A 86 5.27 4.00 -13.67
C LEU A 86 4.78 4.49 -15.05
N ARG A 87 3.71 3.88 -15.54
CA ARG A 87 3.06 4.22 -16.81
C ARG A 87 1.73 4.91 -16.56
N LEU A 88 1.55 6.14 -17.04
CA LEU A 88 0.30 6.92 -16.91
C LEU A 88 -0.35 7.24 -18.27
N ASP A 89 0.22 6.73 -19.36
CA ASP A 89 -0.29 6.86 -20.73
C ASP A 89 -1.39 5.84 -21.09
N SER A 90 -1.70 4.92 -20.18
CA SER A 90 -2.80 3.97 -20.32
C SER A 90 -3.43 3.65 -18.97
N LEU A 91 -4.72 3.29 -18.97
CA LEU A 91 -5.43 2.83 -17.78
C LEU A 91 -4.75 1.61 -17.15
N ALA A 92 -4.43 0.60 -17.97
CA ALA A 92 -3.79 -0.62 -17.51
C ALA A 92 -2.41 -0.33 -16.87
N GLY A 93 -1.63 0.58 -17.45
CA GLY A 93 -0.36 1.04 -16.86
C GLY A 93 -0.56 1.72 -15.52
N ALA A 94 -1.53 2.64 -15.43
CA ALA A 94 -1.81 3.39 -14.21
C ALA A 94 -2.23 2.45 -13.06
N LEU A 95 -3.08 1.47 -13.35
CA LEU A 95 -3.55 0.48 -12.37
C LEU A 95 -2.49 -0.56 -12.01
N LYS A 96 -1.54 -0.87 -12.92
CA LYS A 96 -0.40 -1.74 -12.62
C LYS A 96 0.52 -1.11 -11.56
N GLY A 97 0.67 0.21 -11.58
CA GLY A 97 1.52 0.95 -10.66
C GLY A 97 2.98 1.05 -11.12
N SER A 98 3.83 1.32 -10.14
CA SER A 98 5.28 1.56 -10.30
C SER A 98 6.10 0.32 -9.92
N GLU A 99 7.42 0.41 -10.03
CA GLU A 99 8.33 -0.60 -9.47
C GLU A 99 8.25 -0.72 -7.94
N ASN A 100 7.72 0.29 -7.26
CA ASN A 100 7.49 0.29 -5.81
C ASN A 100 6.09 -0.19 -5.43
N GLY A 101 5.29 -0.67 -6.39
CA GLY A 101 3.93 -1.16 -6.18
C GLY A 101 2.84 -0.20 -6.65
N LYS A 102 1.63 -0.41 -6.15
CA LYS A 102 0.43 0.33 -6.55
C LYS A 102 0.54 1.81 -6.20
N VAL A 103 0.08 2.67 -7.12
CA VAL A 103 -0.03 4.11 -6.90
C VAL A 103 -1.49 4.59 -6.86
N ILE A 104 -2.40 3.76 -7.35
CA ILE A 104 -3.85 3.97 -7.33
C ILE A 104 -4.47 2.80 -6.57
N GLU A 105 -5.28 3.13 -5.56
CA GLU A 105 -6.14 2.20 -4.84
C GLU A 105 -7.60 2.48 -5.24
N PRO A 106 -8.18 1.70 -6.17
CA PRO A 106 -9.55 1.90 -6.62
C PRO A 106 -10.54 1.94 -5.45
N GLY A 107 -11.41 2.94 -5.43
CA GLY A 107 -12.36 3.22 -4.34
C GLY A 107 -11.78 3.97 -3.15
N LYS A 108 -10.48 4.28 -3.15
CA LYS A 108 -9.78 4.89 -2.00
C LYS A 108 -8.82 5.99 -2.47
N SER A 109 -9.36 7.09 -3.02
CA SER A 109 -8.55 8.21 -3.50
C SER A 109 -7.70 8.83 -2.39
N ALA A 110 -8.23 8.90 -1.17
CA ALA A 110 -7.50 9.43 -0.01
C ALA A 110 -6.34 8.55 0.46
N ASP A 111 -6.29 7.28 0.07
CA ASP A 111 -5.19 6.35 0.39
C ASP A 111 -4.23 6.15 -0.80
N SER A 112 -4.52 6.75 -1.96
CA SER A 112 -3.75 6.54 -3.19
C SER A 112 -2.52 7.46 -3.25
N ILE A 113 -1.33 6.87 -3.38
CA ILE A 113 -0.05 7.61 -3.49
C ILE A 113 -0.09 8.64 -4.62
N LEU A 114 -0.70 8.31 -5.76
CA LEU A 114 -0.86 9.26 -6.87
C LEU A 114 -1.50 10.57 -6.39
N VAL A 115 -2.55 10.48 -5.58
CA VAL A 115 -3.28 11.63 -5.05
C VAL A 115 -2.44 12.42 -4.05
N HIS A 116 -1.70 11.73 -3.17
CA HIS A 116 -0.81 12.38 -2.21
C HIS A 116 0.26 13.21 -2.91
N ASN A 117 0.88 12.63 -3.93
CA ASN A 117 1.99 13.24 -4.66
C ASN A 117 1.53 14.43 -5.50
N VAL A 118 0.37 14.36 -6.16
CA VAL A 118 -0.14 15.49 -6.98
C VAL A 118 -0.81 16.58 -6.15
N ALA A 119 -1.26 16.27 -4.94
CA ALA A 119 -1.84 17.24 -4.01
C ALA A 119 -0.81 17.83 -3.04
N HIS A 120 0.47 17.44 -3.14
CA HIS A 120 1.55 17.92 -2.28
C HIS A 120 1.23 17.72 -0.79
N ALA A 121 0.57 16.60 -0.45
CA ALA A 121 0.07 16.34 0.89
C ALA A 121 1.11 15.70 1.82
N GLY A 122 2.28 15.34 1.29
CA GLY A 122 3.40 14.80 2.05
C GLY A 122 4.72 15.46 1.69
N ASP A 123 5.78 14.66 1.58
CA ASP A 123 7.14 15.16 1.39
C ASP A 123 7.37 15.81 0.03
N GLU A 124 8.11 16.91 0.03
CA GLU A 124 8.46 17.65 -1.19
C GLU A 124 9.21 16.78 -2.21
N ASP A 125 10.00 15.81 -1.74
CA ASP A 125 10.72 14.85 -2.59
C ASP A 125 9.76 13.93 -3.39
N ASP A 126 8.54 13.72 -2.90
CA ASP A 126 7.52 12.89 -3.55
C ASP A 126 6.57 13.70 -4.44
N TRP A 127 6.64 15.03 -4.39
CA TRP A 127 5.71 15.90 -5.11
C TRP A 127 5.76 15.69 -6.62
N MET A 128 4.58 15.70 -7.23
CA MET A 128 4.41 15.57 -8.67
C MET A 128 3.56 16.71 -9.24
N PRO A 129 4.02 17.40 -10.31
CA PRO A 129 5.37 17.36 -10.84
C PRO A 129 6.41 17.83 -9.80
N PRO A 130 7.67 17.35 -9.85
CA PRO A 130 8.72 17.86 -8.97
C PRO A 130 8.93 19.37 -9.16
N PRO A 131 9.24 20.14 -8.11
CA PRO A 131 9.44 21.59 -8.21
C PRO A 131 10.46 22.01 -9.28
N ASP A 132 11.52 21.21 -9.46
CA ASP A 132 12.63 21.44 -10.39
C ASP A 132 12.45 20.74 -11.76
N ASN A 133 11.23 20.30 -12.09
CA ASN A 133 11.02 19.50 -13.29
C ASN A 133 11.42 20.26 -14.58
N LYS A 134 12.34 19.68 -15.35
CA LYS A 134 12.87 20.26 -16.60
C LYS A 134 11.82 20.48 -17.69
N ALA A 135 10.69 19.78 -17.59
CA ALA A 135 9.58 19.89 -18.52
C ALA A 135 8.69 21.14 -18.26
N LYS A 136 8.92 21.87 -17.16
CA LYS A 136 8.14 23.05 -16.76
C LYS A 136 6.64 22.79 -16.69
N ILE A 137 6.27 21.57 -16.29
CA ILE A 137 4.87 21.19 -16.08
C ILE A 137 4.45 21.81 -14.74
N PRO A 138 3.38 22.63 -14.71
CA PRO A 138 2.90 23.24 -13.47
C PRO A 138 2.18 22.20 -12.60
N PRO A 139 2.04 22.45 -11.28
CA PRO A 139 1.17 21.67 -10.41
C PRO A 139 -0.26 21.59 -10.95
N LEU A 140 -0.96 20.49 -10.64
CA LEU A 140 -2.37 20.36 -10.98
C LEU A 140 -3.22 21.35 -10.18
N THR A 141 -4.31 21.81 -10.79
CA THR A 141 -5.29 22.62 -10.05
C THR A 141 -6.09 21.75 -9.07
N PRO A 142 -6.65 22.34 -8.00
CA PRO A 142 -7.53 21.61 -7.08
C PRO A 142 -8.69 20.90 -7.78
N ALA A 143 -9.24 21.48 -8.86
CA ALA A 143 -10.31 20.87 -9.65
C ALA A 143 -9.84 19.63 -10.43
N GLN A 144 -8.64 19.67 -11.01
CA GLN A 144 -8.05 18.50 -11.69
C GLN A 144 -7.77 17.37 -10.69
N ILE A 145 -7.21 17.70 -9.52
CA ILE A 145 -6.99 16.74 -8.44
C ILE A 145 -8.32 16.16 -7.96
N GLY A 146 -9.34 16.99 -7.77
CA GLY A 146 -10.69 16.56 -7.40
C GLY A 146 -11.31 15.61 -8.43
N LEU A 147 -11.08 15.83 -9.72
CA LEU A 147 -11.56 14.93 -10.78
C LEU A 147 -10.83 13.58 -10.77
N ILE A 148 -9.51 13.58 -10.57
CA ILE A 148 -8.73 12.34 -10.38
C ILE A 148 -9.22 11.57 -9.16
N ARG A 149 -9.48 12.26 -8.04
CA ARG A 149 -10.03 11.64 -6.83
C ARG A 149 -11.38 10.99 -7.10
N ALA A 150 -12.30 11.72 -7.75
CA ALA A 150 -13.61 11.20 -8.10
C ALA A 150 -13.53 9.95 -8.99
N TRP A 151 -12.64 9.96 -9.98
CA TRP A 151 -12.38 8.79 -10.82
C TRP A 151 -11.88 7.59 -10.00
N ILE A 152 -10.91 7.80 -9.11
CA ILE A 152 -10.38 6.72 -8.25
C ILE A 152 -11.48 6.20 -7.33
N ASP A 153 -12.25 7.08 -6.68
CA ASP A 153 -13.34 6.71 -5.77
C ASP A 153 -14.47 5.95 -6.48
N GLN A 154 -14.67 6.20 -7.78
CA GLN A 154 -15.61 5.47 -8.65
C GLN A 154 -15.04 4.13 -9.18
N GLY A 155 -13.87 3.72 -8.67
CA GLY A 155 -13.25 2.44 -8.98
C GLY A 155 -12.21 2.48 -10.09
N ALA A 156 -11.74 3.68 -10.46
CA ALA A 156 -10.65 3.91 -11.42
C ALA A 156 -10.86 3.16 -12.75
N LYS A 157 -12.02 3.36 -13.39
CA LYS A 157 -12.42 2.72 -14.64
C LYS A 157 -12.22 3.60 -15.86
#